data_AF-A0A535YVQ9-F1
#
_entry.id   AF-A0A535YVQ9-F1
#
_cell.length_a   1.000
_cell.length_b   1.000
_cell.length_c   1.000
_cell.angle_alpha   90.00
_cell.angle_beta   90.00
_cell.angle_gamma   90.00
#
_symmetry.space_group_name_H-M   'P 1'
#
loop_
_entity.id
_entity.type
_entity.pdbx_description
1 polymer ?
#
loop_
_entity_poly.entity_id
_entity_poly.type
_entity_poly.pdbx_seq_one_letter_code
_entity_poly.pdbx_strand_id
1 'polypeptide(L)' 'MPIYEFKCADCDHVFEVMGSYAEREKGHACPKCGSTNVKQAISLFSAKPPSSW' A
#
# COMPACT_ATOMS: atom_id res chain seq x y z
N MET A 1 12.94 1.00 7.82
CA MET A 1 11.57 0.62 8.23
C MET A 1 10.83 0.15 6.98
N PRO A 2 10.07 -0.95 7.02
CA PRO A 2 9.30 -1.39 5.85
C PRO A 2 8.23 -0.33 5.51
N ILE A 3 8.11 -0.02 4.23
CA ILE A 3 7.06 0.85 3.70
C ILE A 3 5.99 -0.06 3.15
N TYR A 4 4.75 0.12 3.61
CA TYR A 4 3.59 -0.59 3.09
C TYR A 4 2.73 0.39 2.32
N GLU A 5 2.43 0.07 1.07
CA GLU A 5 1.53 0.87 0.25
C GLU A 5 0.11 0.29 0.41
N PHE A 6 -0.88 1.18 0.50
CA PHE A 6 -2.28 0.84 0.64
C PHE A 6 -3.09 1.61 -0.41
N LYS A 7 -4.10 0.94 -0.97
CA LYS A 7 -5.00 1.50 -1.97
C LYS A 7 -6.44 1.36 -1.51
N CYS A 8 -7.17 2.47 -1.50
CA CYS A 8 -8.61 2.48 -1.23
C CYS A 8 -9.39 1.94 -2.43
N ALA A 9 -10.33 1.02 -2.19
CA ALA A 9 -11.17 0.45 -3.23
C ALA A 9 -12.31 1.41 -3.67
N ASP A 10 -12.72 2.36 -2.82
CA ASP A 10 -13.82 3.28 -3.12
C ASP A 10 -13.38 4.53 -3.89
N CYS A 11 -12.26 5.13 -3.51
CA CYS A 11 -11.80 6.41 -4.08
C CYS A 11 -10.49 6.30 -4.86
N ASP A 12 -9.99 5.07 -5.04
CA ASP A 12 -8.72 4.73 -5.70
C ASP A 12 -7.47 5.40 -5.10
N HIS A 13 -7.60 6.02 -3.93
CA HIS A 13 -6.51 6.76 -3.31
C HIS A 13 -5.45 5.81 -2.76
N VAL A 14 -4.21 6.03 -3.19
CA VAL A 14 -3.03 5.29 -2.75
C VAL A 14 -2.30 6.12 -1.70
N PHE A 15 -1.92 5.49 -0.59
CA PHE A 15 -1.16 6.10 0.49
C PHE A 15 -0.14 5.12 1.05
N GLU A 16 0.96 5.65 1.57
CA GLU A 16 2.07 4.87 2.12
C GLU A 16 2.04 4.95 3.64
N VAL A 17 2.18 3.79 4.29
CA VAL A 17 2.26 3.66 5.73
C VAL A 17 3.64 3.13 6.09
N MET A 18 4.40 3.98 6.77
CA MET A 18 5.66 3.61 7.40
C MET A 18 5.34 3.15 8.82
N GLY A 19 5.43 1.85 9.08
CA GLY A 19 5.04 1.29 10.36
C GLY A 19 5.66 -0.07 10.63
N SER A 20 5.62 -0.49 11.89
CA SER A 20 5.98 -1.87 12.26
C SER A 20 4.91 -2.84 11.78
N TYR A 21 5.19 -4.16 11.76
CA TYR A 21 4.22 -5.17 11.35
C TYR A 21 2.87 -5.04 12.09
N ALA A 22 2.89 -4.61 13.35
CA ALA A 22 1.71 -4.35 14.17
C ALA A 22 0.80 -3.20 13.65
N GLU A 23 1.35 -2.23 12.93
CA GLU A 23 0.57 -1.17 12.30
C GLU A 23 -0.20 -1.69 11.08
N ARG A 24 0.33 -2.65 10.33
CA ARG A 24 -0.37 -3.31 9.22
C ARG A 24 -1.65 -4.03 9.69
N GLU A 25 -1.69 -4.49 10.94
CA GLU A 25 -2.82 -5.24 11.51
C GLU A 25 -3.95 -4.32 11.98
N LYS A 26 -3.63 -3.04 12.23
CA LYS A 26 -4.63 -2.02 12.55
C LYS A 26 -5.31 -1.63 11.24
N GLY A 27 -6.55 -2.06 11.06
CA GLY A 27 -7.37 -1.69 9.90
C GLY A 27 -7.27 -0.19 9.61
N HIS A 28 -6.65 0.15 8.49
CA HIS A 28 -6.45 1.54 8.09
C HIS A 28 -7.73 2.07 7.44
N ALA A 29 -8.10 3.31 7.75
CA ALA A 29 -9.13 4.02 7.00
C ALA A 29 -8.46 4.89 5.93
N CYS A 30 -9.12 5.03 4.78
CA CYS A 30 -8.63 5.93 3.75
C CYS A 30 -8.67 7.38 4.26
N PRO A 31 -7.54 8.13 4.23
CA PRO A 31 -7.52 9.51 4.70
C PRO A 31 -8.33 10.48 3.83
N LYS A 32 -8.69 10.06 2.60
CA LYS A 32 -9.40 10.89 1.63
C LYS A 32 -10.92 10.77 1.73
N CYS A 33 -11.43 9.56 1.94
CA CYS A 33 -12.89 9.29 1.98
C CYS A 33 -13.38 8.69 3.30
N GLY A 34 -12.48 8.31 4.21
CA GLY A 34 -12.83 7.65 5.47
C GLY A 34 -13.27 6.19 5.34
N SER A 35 -13.24 5.61 4.13
CA SER A 35 -13.62 4.20 3.94
C SER A 35 -12.60 3.26 4.59
N THR A 36 -13.09 2.25 5.28
CA THR A 36 -12.29 1.14 5.83
C THR A 36 -11.95 0.09 4.76
N ASN A 37 -12.49 0.23 3.55
CA ASN A 37 -12.26 -0.68 2.43
C ASN A 37 -10.95 -0.32 1.69
N VAL A 38 -9.84 -0.43 2.41
CA VAL A 38 -8.49 -0.28 1.87
C VAL A 38 -7.83 -1.65 1.76
N LYS A 39 -7.07 -1.84 0.69
CA LYS A 39 -6.31 -3.07 0.44
C LYS A 39 -4.83 -2.72 0.42
N GLN A 40 -4.00 -3.62 0.92
CA GLN A 40 -2.56 -3.44 0.82
C GLN A 40 -2.17 -3.53 -0.65
N ALA A 41 -1.66 -2.43 -1.19
CA ALA A 41 -1.05 -2.38 -2.50
C ALA A 41 0.40 -2.83 -2.31
N ILE A 42 0.70 -4.06 -2.69
CA ILE A 42 2.10 -4.47 -2.76
C ILE A 42 2.59 -3.87 -4.07
N SER A 43 3.42 -2.82 -3.99
CA SER A 43 4.16 -2.35 -5.15
C SER A 43 5.01 -3.54 -5.62
N LEU A 44 4.53 -4.25 -6.66
CA LEU A 44 5.34 -5.23 -7.37
C LEU A 44 6.46 -4.39 -7.99
N PHE A 45 7.60 -4.32 -7.31
CA PHE A 45 8.83 -3.85 -7.91
C PHE A 45 9.03 -4.73 -9.16
N SER A 46 8.68 -4.17 -10.32
CA SER A 46 9.09 -4.70 -11.60
C SER A 46 10.58 -4.39 -11.71
N ALA A 47 11.39 -5.17 -11.01
CA ALA A 47 12.78 -5.33 -11.36
C ALA A 47 12.75 -5.87 -12.79
N LYS A 48 12.82 -4.97 -13.78
CA LYS A 48 13.11 -5.38 -15.15
C LYS A 48 14.33 -6.29 -15.02
N PRO A 49 14.27 -7.58 -15.41
CA PRO A 49 15.49 -8.36 -15.47
C PRO A 49 16.47 -7.56 -16.34
N PRO A 50 17.77 -7.53 -16.01
CA PRO A 50 18.73 -6.84 -16.86
C PRO A 50 18.51 -7.35 -18.28
N SER A 51 18.17 -6.44 -19.19
CA SER A 51 18.07 -6.76 -20.60
C SER A 51 19.44 -7.25 -21.03
N SER A 52 19.64 -8.57 -21.04
CA SER A 52 20.79 -9.20 -21.66
C SER A 52 20.51 -9.18 -23.16
N TRP A 53 21.38 -8.47 -23.87
CA TRP A 53 21.66 -8.69 -25.29
C TRP A 53 22.06 -10.15 -25.54
#